data_AF-A0A2E9QLQ9-F1
#
_entry.id   AF-A0A2E9QLQ9-F1
#
_cell.length_a   1.000
_cell.length_b   1.000
_cell.length_c   1.000
_cell.angle_alpha   90.00
_cell.angle_beta   90.00
_cell.angle_gamma   90.00
#
_symmetry.space_group_name_H-M   'P 1'
#
loop_
_entity.id
_entity.type
_entity.pdbx_description
1 polymer ?
#
loop_
_entity_poly.entity_id
_entity_poly.type
_entity_poly.pdbx_seq_one_letter_code
_entity_poly.pdbx_strand_id
1 'polypeptide(L)'
;MSASKGKRGRPREIDKTDVALAALTLFEEKGFDKVTMNELAKAASVSRRTLFRLFPTKSDLVWDGIWDALTYAKEQIPELPSEGVSLASLIQALLLPSLSLLEQPEQTTWARRRLRIIAETPSLFDHPAFQEMRQILTETIEKHVSPTKAPPELLANSLVSVCFASVLWWAKNDDVMTATEALQLAFSTFSELHLPLNNET
;
A
#
# COMPACT_ATOMS: atom_id res chain seq x y z
N MET A 1 47.16 37.68 -13.19
CA MET A 1 47.03 36.20 -13.13
C MET A 1 45.67 35.87 -12.54
N SER A 2 44.91 35.03 -13.23
CA SER A 2 43.45 34.90 -13.13
C SER A 2 43.00 33.94 -12.03
N ALA A 3 41.82 34.23 -11.47
CA ALA A 3 41.19 33.52 -10.36
C ALA A 3 40.63 32.14 -10.74
N SER A 4 40.80 31.17 -9.83
CA SER A 4 40.20 29.84 -9.90
C SER A 4 38.69 29.89 -9.65
N LYS A 5 37.87 29.62 -10.68
CA LYS A 5 36.44 29.36 -10.55
C LYS A 5 36.25 27.90 -10.12
N GLY A 6 35.87 27.70 -8.86
CA GLY A 6 35.41 26.40 -8.36
C GLY A 6 34.22 25.89 -9.17
N LYS A 7 34.34 24.69 -9.73
CA LYS A 7 33.23 23.97 -10.38
C LYS A 7 32.19 23.63 -9.30
N ARG A 8 31.14 24.46 -9.18
CA ARG A 8 29.90 24.08 -8.51
C ARG A 8 29.31 22.90 -9.29
N GLY A 9 29.47 21.69 -8.75
CA GLY A 9 28.82 20.49 -9.29
C GLY A 9 27.32 20.71 -9.43
N ARG A 10 26.71 20.11 -10.45
CA ARG A 10 25.26 20.09 -10.67
C ARG A 10 24.58 19.67 -9.36
N PRO A 11 23.52 20.36 -8.89
CA PRO A 11 22.81 19.96 -7.68
C PRO A 11 22.42 18.48 -7.80
N ARG A 12 22.77 17.68 -6.78
CA ARG A 12 22.36 16.29 -6.70
C ARG A 12 20.82 16.28 -6.73
N GLU A 13 20.24 15.64 -7.73
CA GLU A 13 18.80 15.46 -7.79
C GLU A 13 18.39 14.64 -6.57
N ILE A 14 17.39 15.13 -5.84
CA ILE A 14 16.94 14.49 -4.60
C ILE A 14 15.98 13.39 -5.01
N ASP A 15 16.42 12.14 -4.89
CA ASP A 15 15.58 10.98 -5.13
C ASP A 15 14.59 10.83 -3.96
N LYS A 16 13.29 10.81 -4.29
CA LYS A 16 12.21 10.63 -3.34
C LYS A 16 12.31 9.26 -2.65
N THR A 17 12.78 8.25 -3.38
CA THR A 17 13.00 6.89 -2.88
C THR A 17 14.06 6.90 -1.78
N ASP A 18 15.24 7.46 -2.03
CA ASP A 18 16.33 7.55 -1.05
C ASP A 18 15.90 8.22 0.26
N VAL A 19 15.07 9.27 0.16
CA VAL A 19 14.52 9.96 1.33
C VAL A 19 13.59 9.04 2.14
N ALA A 20 12.70 8.30 1.45
CA ALA A 20 11.83 7.33 2.11
C ALA A 20 12.63 6.18 2.74
N LEU A 21 13.68 5.68 2.08
CA LEU A 21 14.53 4.61 2.62
C LEU A 21 15.26 5.04 3.91
N ALA A 22 15.80 6.26 3.93
CA ALA A 22 16.41 6.81 5.13
C ALA A 22 15.40 6.96 6.29
N ALA A 23 14.15 7.32 5.96
CA ALA A 23 13.07 7.41 6.93
C ALA A 23 12.69 6.05 7.52
N LEU A 24 12.55 5.01 6.69
CA LEU A 24 12.22 3.65 7.14
C LEU A 24 13.24 3.11 8.13
N THR A 25 14.53 3.30 7.85
CA THR A 25 15.60 2.91 8.79
C THR A 25 15.45 3.61 10.13
N LEU A 26 15.19 4.91 10.13
CA LEU A 26 15.01 5.65 11.39
C LEU A 26 13.75 5.22 12.15
N PHE A 27 12.66 4.89 11.45
CA PHE A 27 11.44 4.36 12.05
C PHE A 27 11.66 2.99 12.68
N GLU A 28 12.45 2.11 12.07
CA GLU A 28 12.78 0.79 12.63
C GLU A 28 13.67 0.92 13.87
N GLU A 29 14.61 1.85 13.88
CA GLU A 29 15.53 2.06 15.01
C GLU A 29 14.84 2.68 16.23
N LYS A 30 13.96 3.66 16.00
CA LYS A 30 13.40 4.51 17.08
C LYS A 30 11.91 4.32 17.31
N GLY A 31 11.20 3.66 16.40
CA GLY A 31 9.74 3.60 16.34
C GLY A 31 9.14 4.83 15.65
N PHE A 32 8.12 4.61 14.83
CA PHE A 32 7.45 5.65 14.04
C PHE A 32 7.04 6.87 14.89
N ASP A 33 6.36 6.65 16.02
CA ASP A 33 5.82 7.73 16.85
C ASP A 33 6.89 8.65 17.45
N LYS A 34 8.06 8.10 17.78
CA LYS A 34 9.15 8.85 18.43
C LYS A 34 9.96 9.71 17.47
N VAL A 35 9.89 9.42 16.17
CA VAL A 35 10.66 10.12 15.14
C VAL A 35 9.95 11.40 14.70
N THR A 36 10.74 12.48 14.57
CA THR A 36 10.27 13.78 14.10
C THR A 36 10.66 14.04 12.63
N MET A 37 9.89 14.89 11.93
CA MET A 37 10.24 15.36 10.59
C MET A 37 11.61 16.05 10.51
N ASN A 38 12.09 16.63 11.62
CA ASN A 38 13.43 17.23 11.69
C ASN A 38 14.53 16.18 11.66
N GLU A 39 14.38 15.08 12.40
CA GLU A 39 15.35 13.98 12.39
C GLU A 39 15.34 13.27 11.04
N LEU A 40 14.16 13.10 10.44
CA LEU A 40 14.02 12.55 9.09
C LEU A 40 14.76 13.38 8.05
N ALA A 41 14.61 14.71 8.08
CA ALA A 41 15.31 15.60 7.15
C ALA A 41 16.84 15.49 7.32
N LYS A 42 17.32 15.38 8.56
CA LYS A 42 18.75 15.16 8.87
C LYS A 42 19.23 13.80 8.35
N ALA A 43 18.48 12.73 8.62
CA ALA A 43 18.81 11.37 8.19
C ALA A 43 18.88 11.27 6.66
N ALA A 44 17.93 11.88 5.96
CA ALA A 44 17.88 11.91 4.50
C ALA A 44 18.80 12.97 3.86
N SER A 45 19.57 13.73 4.66
CA SER A 45 20.44 14.81 4.17
C SER A 45 19.74 15.85 3.27
N VAL A 46 18.48 16.16 3.60
CA VAL A 46 17.67 17.17 2.89
C VAL A 46 17.24 18.29 3.83
N SER A 47 16.86 19.45 3.29
CA SER A 47 16.25 20.50 4.10
C SER A 47 14.86 20.08 4.58
N ARG A 48 14.41 20.57 5.74
CA ARG A 48 13.04 20.38 6.23
C ARG A 48 12.01 20.80 5.18
N ARG A 49 12.23 21.94 4.52
CA ARG A 49 11.36 22.43 3.43
C ARG A 49 11.28 21.43 2.27
N THR A 50 12.41 20.85 1.89
CA THR A 50 12.45 19.81 0.83
C THR A 50 11.65 18.58 1.27
N LEU A 51 11.86 18.11 2.50
CA LEU A 51 11.15 16.94 3.02
C LEU A 51 9.63 17.15 2.99
N PHE A 52 9.12 18.26 3.53
CA PHE A 52 7.68 18.56 3.52
C PHE A 52 7.10 18.73 2.11
N ARG A 53 7.91 19.17 1.14
CA ARG A 53 7.48 19.25 -0.27
C ARG A 53 7.32 17.86 -0.90
N LEU A 54 8.17 16.90 -0.53
CA LEU A 54 8.11 15.53 -1.04
C LEU A 54 7.07 14.69 -0.28
N PHE A 55 6.96 14.91 1.03
CA PHE A 55 6.15 14.15 1.99
C PHE A 55 5.48 15.13 2.96
N PRO A 56 4.23 15.53 2.70
CA PRO A 56 3.49 16.48 3.54
C PRO A 56 3.37 16.04 5.00
N THR A 57 3.24 14.73 5.23
CA THR A 57 3.11 14.11 6.55
C THR A 57 4.19 13.06 6.80
N LYS A 58 4.36 12.69 8.08
CA LYS A 58 5.24 11.59 8.48
C LYS A 58 4.75 10.24 7.94
N SER A 59 3.43 10.06 7.88
CA SER A 59 2.80 8.83 7.37
C SER A 59 3.05 8.63 5.88
N ASP A 60 3.11 9.71 5.09
CA ASP A 60 3.39 9.63 3.65
C ASP A 60 4.73 8.94 3.33
N LEU A 61 5.73 9.05 4.23
CA LEU A 61 7.02 8.37 4.08
C LEU A 61 6.91 6.84 4.15
N VAL A 62 5.93 6.34 4.90
CA VAL A 62 5.68 4.89 5.02
C VAL A 62 4.78 4.41 3.88
N TRP A 63 3.78 5.21 3.49
CA TRP A 63 2.80 4.87 2.45
C TRP A 63 3.32 5.02 1.02
N ASP A 64 4.44 5.72 0.79
CA ASP A 64 4.92 6.09 -0.54
C ASP A 64 4.96 4.96 -1.59
N GLY A 65 5.56 3.81 -1.26
CA GLY A 65 5.65 2.69 -2.20
C GLY A 65 4.49 1.70 -2.14
N ILE A 66 3.49 1.95 -1.28
CA ILE A 66 2.21 1.21 -1.32
C ILE A 66 1.29 1.83 -2.38
N TRP A 67 1.52 3.10 -2.74
CA TRP A 67 0.76 3.77 -3.79
C TRP A 67 0.93 3.16 -5.18
N ASP A 68 2.03 2.47 -5.45
CA ASP A 68 2.24 1.81 -6.76
C ASP A 68 1.18 0.73 -7.00
N ALA A 69 0.81 -0.03 -5.97
CA ALA A 69 -0.27 -1.03 -6.05
C ALA A 69 -1.63 -0.38 -6.33
N LEU A 70 -1.94 0.75 -5.67
CA LEU A 70 -3.18 1.48 -5.92
C LEU A 70 -3.20 2.12 -7.31
N THR A 71 -2.07 2.68 -7.73
CA THR A 71 -1.89 3.32 -9.04
C THR A 71 -2.11 2.29 -10.14
N TYR A 72 -1.47 1.13 -10.02
CA TYR A 72 -1.67 0.01 -10.92
C TYR A 72 -3.15 -0.39 -10.99
N ALA A 73 -3.83 -0.59 -9.86
CA ALA A 73 -5.25 -0.94 -9.86
C ALA A 73 -6.09 0.09 -10.62
N LYS A 74 -5.86 1.39 -10.41
CA LYS A 74 -6.55 2.47 -11.13
C LYS A 74 -6.32 2.42 -12.64
N GLU A 75 -5.10 2.12 -13.06
CA GLU A 75 -4.73 2.01 -14.48
C GLU A 75 -5.37 0.78 -15.15
N GLN A 76 -5.66 -0.28 -14.38
CA GLN A 76 -6.30 -1.48 -14.91
C GLN A 76 -7.84 -1.44 -14.93
N ILE A 77 -8.47 -0.57 -14.12
CA ILE A 77 -9.94 -0.45 -14.08
C ILE A 77 -10.57 -0.20 -15.47
N PRO A 78 -10.03 0.69 -16.34
CA PRO A 78 -10.57 0.93 -17.68
C PRO A 78 -10.58 -0.31 -18.59
N GLU A 79 -9.71 -1.29 -18.34
CA GLU A 79 -9.59 -2.52 -19.13
C GLU A 79 -10.62 -3.59 -18.71
N LEU A 80 -11.37 -3.36 -17.63
CA LEU A 80 -12.44 -4.25 -17.22
C LEU A 80 -13.62 -4.19 -18.21
N PRO A 81 -14.31 -5.33 -18.45
CA PRO A 81 -15.59 -5.31 -19.12
C PRO A 81 -16.53 -4.29 -18.49
N SER A 82 -17.34 -3.63 -19.33
CA SER A 82 -18.23 -2.55 -18.88
C SER A 82 -19.26 -2.98 -17.85
N GLU A 83 -19.64 -4.27 -17.84
CA GLU A 83 -20.56 -4.89 -16.89
C GLU A 83 -20.35 -6.41 -16.86
N GLY A 84 -20.99 -7.09 -15.90
CA GLY A 84 -21.04 -8.55 -15.86
C GLY A 84 -19.83 -9.22 -15.22
N VAL A 85 -18.88 -8.45 -14.67
CA VAL A 85 -17.65 -8.99 -14.05
C VAL A 85 -18.02 -9.73 -12.76
N SER A 86 -17.45 -10.91 -12.54
CA SER A 86 -17.60 -11.58 -11.24
C SER A 86 -16.63 -10.99 -10.22
N LEU A 87 -16.94 -11.08 -8.91
CA LEU A 87 -15.98 -10.66 -7.88
C LEU A 87 -14.65 -11.43 -7.97
N ALA A 88 -14.68 -12.71 -8.32
CA ALA A 88 -13.49 -13.51 -8.53
C ALA A 88 -12.63 -12.96 -9.68
N SER A 89 -13.27 -12.59 -10.79
CA SER A 89 -12.59 -11.97 -11.94
C SER A 89 -12.00 -10.60 -11.59
N LEU A 90 -12.70 -9.79 -10.79
CA LEU A 90 -12.16 -8.52 -10.29
C LEU A 90 -10.91 -8.74 -9.43
N ILE A 91 -10.95 -9.71 -8.51
CA ILE A 91 -9.80 -10.06 -7.66
C ILE A 91 -8.60 -10.49 -8.53
N GLN A 92 -8.85 -11.33 -9.55
CA GLN A 92 -7.81 -11.80 -10.46
C GLN A 92 -7.22 -10.70 -11.35
N ALA A 93 -8.06 -9.77 -11.81
CA ALA A 93 -7.63 -8.71 -12.72
C ALA A 93 -6.98 -7.52 -12.00
N LEU A 94 -7.44 -7.18 -10.79
CA LEU A 94 -6.98 -5.98 -10.09
C LEU A 94 -6.14 -6.31 -8.86
N LEU A 95 -6.66 -7.11 -7.94
CA LEU A 95 -6.05 -7.24 -6.61
C LEU A 95 -4.80 -8.10 -6.63
N LEU A 96 -4.82 -9.28 -7.27
CA LEU A 96 -3.66 -10.16 -7.33
C LEU A 96 -2.46 -9.51 -8.04
N PRO A 97 -2.62 -8.86 -9.21
CA PRO A 97 -1.48 -8.22 -9.86
C PRO A 97 -0.98 -6.98 -9.10
N SER A 98 -1.87 -6.26 -8.40
CA SER A 98 -1.44 -5.16 -7.51
C SER A 98 -0.56 -5.67 -6.37
N LEU A 99 -0.88 -6.84 -5.80
CA LEU A 99 -0.08 -7.45 -4.73
C LEU A 99 1.24 -8.04 -5.24
N SER A 100 1.28 -8.57 -6.46
CA SER A 100 2.53 -9.12 -7.03
C SER A 100 3.59 -8.05 -7.26
N LEU A 101 3.21 -6.77 -7.39
CA LEU A 101 4.17 -5.66 -7.39
C LEU A 101 4.98 -5.59 -6.10
N LEU A 102 4.37 -5.95 -4.95
CA LEU A 102 5.05 -6.00 -3.66
C LEU A 102 6.05 -7.16 -3.58
N GLU A 103 5.92 -8.16 -4.44
CA GLU A 103 6.74 -9.38 -4.43
C GLU A 103 7.97 -9.25 -5.34
N GLN A 104 8.04 -8.21 -6.16
CA GLN A 104 9.16 -8.01 -7.09
C GLN A 104 10.49 -7.92 -6.32
N PRO A 105 11.59 -8.55 -6.80
CA PRO A 105 12.86 -8.60 -6.07
C PRO A 105 13.40 -7.23 -5.65
N GLU A 106 13.19 -6.20 -6.48
CA GLU A 106 13.64 -4.83 -6.20
C GLU A 106 12.81 -4.13 -5.11
N GLN A 107 11.56 -4.55 -4.93
CA GLN A 107 10.58 -3.89 -4.06
C GLN A 107 10.28 -4.64 -2.77
N THR A 108 10.39 -5.98 -2.77
CA THR A 108 9.91 -6.87 -1.70
C THR A 108 10.48 -6.53 -0.33
N THR A 109 11.79 -6.28 -0.27
CA THR A 109 12.46 -5.90 0.98
C THR A 109 11.87 -4.62 1.55
N TRP A 110 11.61 -3.62 0.70
CA TRP A 110 11.08 -2.32 1.11
C TRP A 110 9.59 -2.38 1.44
N ALA A 111 8.82 -3.14 0.67
CA ALA A 111 7.41 -3.40 0.93
C ALA A 111 7.22 -4.06 2.30
N ARG A 112 8.00 -5.12 2.61
CA ARG A 112 7.96 -5.79 3.92
C ARG A 112 8.30 -4.83 5.06
N ARG A 113 9.37 -4.03 4.93
CA ARG A 113 9.76 -3.02 5.94
C ARG A 113 8.63 -2.01 6.23
N ARG A 114 8.02 -1.44 5.18
CA ARG A 114 6.87 -0.52 5.30
C ARG A 114 5.68 -1.17 5.99
N LEU A 115 5.28 -2.36 5.54
CA LEU A 115 4.12 -3.09 6.06
C LEU A 115 4.30 -3.51 7.52
N ARG A 116 5.52 -3.86 7.95
CA ARG A 116 5.83 -4.13 9.37
C ARG A 116 5.63 -2.90 10.24
N ILE A 117 6.13 -1.74 9.80
CA ILE A 117 5.92 -0.46 10.51
C ILE A 117 4.42 -0.17 10.63
N ILE A 118 3.64 -0.35 9.55
CA ILE A 118 2.19 -0.14 9.60
C ILE A 118 1.52 -1.11 10.57
N ALA A 119 1.90 -2.39 10.52
CA ALA A 119 1.34 -3.41 11.41
C ALA A 119 1.62 -3.17 12.90
N GLU A 120 2.61 -2.36 13.24
CA GLU A 120 3.02 -2.03 14.61
C GLU A 120 2.52 -0.64 15.04
N THR A 121 1.95 0.14 14.13
CA THR A 121 1.59 1.54 14.35
C THR A 121 0.10 1.76 14.06
N PRO A 122 -0.78 1.68 15.08
CA PRO A 122 -2.23 1.85 14.91
C PRO A 122 -2.64 3.17 14.23
N SER A 123 -1.90 4.26 14.43
CA SER A 123 -2.18 5.56 13.83
C SER A 123 -1.98 5.60 12.30
N LEU A 124 -1.29 4.60 11.72
CA LEU A 124 -1.14 4.47 10.27
C LEU A 124 -2.37 3.87 9.58
N PHE A 125 -3.32 3.30 10.33
CA PHE A 125 -4.57 2.76 9.76
C PHE A 125 -5.58 3.86 9.40
N ASP A 126 -5.46 5.05 10.01
CA ASP A 126 -6.31 6.22 9.71
C ASP A 126 -5.84 7.01 8.48
N HIS A 127 -4.88 6.46 7.72
CA HIS A 127 -4.32 7.15 6.55
C HIS A 127 -5.35 7.31 5.42
N PRO A 128 -5.41 8.47 4.72
CA PRO A 128 -6.36 8.70 3.63
C PRO A 128 -6.33 7.65 2.51
N ALA A 129 -5.17 7.01 2.28
CA ALA A 129 -5.02 5.92 1.31
C ALA A 129 -6.04 4.79 1.51
N PHE A 130 -6.38 4.45 2.76
CA PHE A 130 -7.39 3.43 3.05
C PHE A 130 -8.78 3.80 2.57
N GLN A 131 -9.17 5.04 2.81
CA GLN A 131 -10.47 5.54 2.39
C GLN A 131 -10.53 5.61 0.87
N GLU A 132 -9.44 6.06 0.24
CA GLU A 132 -9.32 6.11 -1.22
C GLU A 132 -9.41 4.71 -1.85
N MET A 133 -8.69 3.71 -1.32
CA MET A 133 -8.79 2.31 -1.77
C MET A 133 -10.21 1.76 -1.66
N ARG A 134 -10.89 1.99 -0.53
CA ARG A 134 -12.28 1.54 -0.29
C ARG A 134 -13.25 2.21 -1.26
N GLN A 135 -13.09 3.50 -1.50
CA GLN A 135 -13.93 4.25 -2.42
C GLN A 135 -13.77 3.76 -3.86
N ILE A 136 -12.53 3.65 -4.35
CA ILE A 136 -12.24 3.16 -5.71
C ILE A 136 -12.83 1.77 -5.93
N LEU A 137 -12.63 0.88 -4.96
CA LEU A 137 -13.15 -0.48 -5.08
C LEU A 137 -14.68 -0.51 -5.01
N THR A 138 -15.31 0.36 -4.22
CA THR A 138 -16.78 0.52 -4.17
C THR A 138 -17.32 0.93 -5.53
N GLU A 139 -16.76 2.00 -6.11
CA GLU A 139 -17.15 2.52 -7.44
C GLU A 139 -16.91 1.48 -8.55
N THR A 140 -15.81 0.73 -8.44
CA THR A 140 -15.48 -0.34 -9.41
C THR A 140 -16.49 -1.49 -9.32
N ILE A 141 -16.85 -1.92 -8.11
CA ILE A 141 -17.85 -2.98 -7.90
C ILE A 141 -19.21 -2.51 -8.40
N GLU A 142 -19.64 -1.31 -8.04
CA GLU A 142 -20.93 -0.76 -8.45
C GLU A 142 -21.07 -0.68 -9.98
N LYS A 143 -20.01 -0.30 -10.68
CA LYS A 143 -20.03 -0.11 -12.13
C LYS A 143 -19.85 -1.40 -12.93
N HIS A 144 -18.93 -2.28 -12.52
CA HIS A 144 -18.47 -3.39 -13.37
C HIS A 144 -18.98 -4.76 -12.91
N VAL A 145 -19.25 -4.94 -11.62
CA VAL A 145 -19.54 -6.27 -11.06
C VAL A 145 -21.02 -6.61 -11.20
N SER A 146 -21.32 -7.85 -11.59
CA SER A 146 -22.68 -8.38 -11.64
C SER A 146 -23.40 -8.19 -10.29
N PRO A 147 -24.72 -7.90 -10.27
CA PRO A 147 -25.46 -7.71 -9.03
C PRO A 147 -25.22 -8.83 -8.02
N THR A 148 -24.92 -8.43 -6.77
CA THR A 148 -24.72 -9.37 -5.66
C THR A 148 -25.76 -9.12 -4.57
N LYS A 149 -25.87 -10.06 -3.62
CA LYS A 149 -26.75 -9.88 -2.46
C LYS A 149 -26.24 -8.82 -1.47
N ALA A 150 -24.93 -8.56 -1.46
CA ALA A 150 -24.31 -7.59 -0.57
C ALA A 150 -24.13 -6.25 -1.29
N PRO A 151 -24.25 -5.11 -0.58
CA PRO A 151 -23.99 -3.81 -1.18
C PRO A 151 -22.51 -3.67 -1.57
N PRO A 152 -22.18 -2.91 -2.64
CA PRO A 152 -20.80 -2.70 -3.09
C PRO A 152 -19.85 -2.21 -1.99
N GLU A 153 -20.31 -1.29 -1.13
CA GLU A 153 -19.52 -0.76 -0.02
C GLU A 153 -19.09 -1.86 0.97
N LEU A 154 -20.00 -2.77 1.33
CA LEU A 154 -19.67 -3.88 2.24
C LEU A 154 -18.64 -4.82 1.63
N LEU A 155 -18.79 -5.11 0.33
CA LEU A 155 -17.85 -5.95 -0.40
C LEU A 155 -16.48 -5.29 -0.50
N ALA A 156 -16.42 -4.04 -0.92
CA ALA A 156 -15.18 -3.27 -1.02
C ALA A 156 -14.47 -3.20 0.34
N ASN A 157 -15.21 -2.89 1.40
CA ASN A 157 -14.66 -2.80 2.74
C ASN A 157 -14.10 -4.13 3.25
N SER A 158 -14.77 -5.23 2.93
CA SER A 158 -14.32 -6.58 3.29
C SER A 158 -13.07 -6.97 2.49
N LEU A 159 -13.09 -6.76 1.17
CA LEU A 159 -11.95 -7.06 0.29
C LEU A 159 -10.70 -6.29 0.71
N VAL A 160 -10.80 -4.98 0.93
CA VAL A 160 -9.66 -4.17 1.41
C VAL A 160 -9.13 -4.70 2.73
N SER A 161 -10.02 -5.09 3.65
CA SER A 161 -9.61 -5.60 4.97
C SER A 161 -8.91 -6.95 4.86
N VAL A 162 -9.41 -7.88 4.04
CA VAL A 162 -8.78 -9.19 3.80
C VAL A 162 -7.44 -9.03 3.08
N CYS A 163 -7.38 -8.21 2.02
CA CYS A 163 -6.14 -7.88 1.32
C CYS A 163 -5.11 -7.30 2.27
N PHE A 164 -5.49 -6.31 3.07
CA PHE A 164 -4.57 -5.64 3.98
C PHE A 164 -4.07 -6.58 5.08
N ALA A 165 -4.96 -7.37 5.69
CA ALA A 165 -4.58 -8.38 6.67
C ALA A 165 -3.60 -9.41 6.07
N SER A 166 -3.82 -9.81 4.82
CA SER A 166 -2.94 -10.76 4.12
C SER A 166 -1.54 -10.20 3.91
N VAL A 167 -1.40 -8.95 3.43
CA VAL A 167 -0.08 -8.35 3.22
C VAL A 167 0.64 -7.99 4.53
N LEU A 168 -0.09 -7.61 5.58
CA LEU A 168 0.49 -7.40 6.91
C LEU A 168 1.03 -8.71 7.50
N TRP A 169 0.26 -9.79 7.37
CA TRP A 169 0.69 -11.11 7.81
C TRP A 169 1.89 -11.57 7.00
N TRP A 170 1.82 -11.47 5.67
CA TRP A 170 2.91 -11.82 4.77
C TRP A 170 4.20 -11.11 5.15
N ALA A 171 4.15 -9.80 5.38
CA ALA A 171 5.32 -9.00 5.72
C ALA A 171 5.99 -9.45 7.03
N LYS A 172 5.24 -10.00 7.99
CA LYS A 172 5.78 -10.51 9.26
C LYS A 172 6.29 -11.95 9.20
N ASN A 173 5.87 -12.72 8.19
CA ASN A 173 6.16 -14.15 8.08
C ASN A 173 6.98 -14.40 6.80
N ASP A 174 8.29 -14.14 6.90
CA ASP A 174 9.21 -14.32 5.78
C ASP A 174 9.22 -15.80 5.30
N ASP A 175 9.31 -15.99 3.98
CA ASP A 175 9.51 -17.27 3.30
C ASP A 175 8.44 -18.38 3.49
N VAL A 176 7.28 -18.08 4.10
CA VAL A 176 6.19 -19.06 4.22
C VAL A 176 5.35 -19.16 2.94
N MET A 177 4.99 -18.01 2.37
CA MET A 177 4.18 -17.88 1.15
C MET A 177 4.33 -16.47 0.58
N THR A 178 3.91 -16.26 -0.67
CA THR A 178 3.82 -14.93 -1.30
C THR A 178 2.64 -14.11 -0.75
N ALA A 179 2.57 -12.81 -1.06
CA ALA A 179 1.46 -11.96 -0.65
C ALA A 179 0.15 -12.37 -1.34
N THR A 180 0.26 -12.76 -2.61
CA THR A 180 -0.81 -13.30 -3.44
C THR A 180 -1.31 -14.65 -2.92
N GLU A 181 -0.41 -15.56 -2.54
CA GLU A 181 -0.75 -16.84 -1.91
C GLU A 181 -1.47 -16.63 -0.56
N ALA A 182 -1.00 -15.70 0.27
CA ALA A 182 -1.65 -15.37 1.54
C ALA A 182 -3.10 -14.88 1.35
N LEU A 183 -3.33 -14.02 0.34
CA LEU A 183 -4.66 -13.55 0.00
C LEU A 183 -5.56 -14.68 -0.51
N GLN A 184 -5.03 -15.54 -1.39
CA GLN A 184 -5.76 -16.68 -1.93
C GLN A 184 -6.15 -17.66 -0.82
N LEU A 185 -5.25 -17.94 0.12
CA LEU A 185 -5.52 -18.79 1.28
C LEU A 185 -6.63 -18.21 2.17
N ALA A 186 -6.61 -16.88 2.40
CA ALA A 186 -7.67 -16.23 3.16
C ALA A 186 -9.05 -16.41 2.48
N PHE A 187 -9.12 -16.17 1.16
CA PHE A 187 -10.38 -16.35 0.43
C PHE A 187 -10.83 -17.80 0.33
N SER A 188 -9.92 -18.77 0.12
CA SER A 188 -10.29 -20.18 0.10
C SER A 188 -10.88 -20.62 1.44
N THR A 189 -10.24 -20.21 2.54
CA THR A 189 -10.72 -20.49 3.90
C THR A 189 -12.10 -19.89 4.15
N PHE A 190 -12.34 -18.64 3.71
CA PHE A 190 -13.67 -18.03 3.84
C PHE A 190 -14.73 -18.73 2.99
N SER A 191 -14.37 -19.25 1.81
CA SER A 191 -15.32 -19.97 0.95
C SER A 191 -15.80 -21.30 1.56
N GLU A 192 -15.01 -21.88 2.46
CA GLU A 192 -15.37 -23.09 3.20
C GLU A 192 -16.31 -22.82 4.38
N LEU A 193 -16.48 -21.55 4.79
CA LEU A 193 -17.37 -21.17 5.88
C LEU A 193 -18.84 -21.34 5.45
N HIS A 194 -19.47 -22.40 5.94
CA HIS A 194 -20.90 -22.59 5.85
C HIS A 194 -21.56 -21.97 7.09
N LEU A 195 -21.79 -20.66 7.06
CA LEU A 195 -22.53 -19.98 8.11
C LEU A 195 -24.04 -20.21 7.88
N PRO A 196 -24.78 -20.83 8.82
CA PRO A 196 -26.21 -20.85 8.73
C PRO A 196 -26.71 -19.40 8.81
N LEU A 197 -27.29 -18.91 7.71
CA LEU A 197 -28.13 -17.72 7.79
C LEU A 197 -29.35 -18.18 8.58
N ASN A 198 -29.40 -17.85 9.87
CA ASN A 198 -30.58 -18.09 10.68
C ASN A 198 -31.74 -17.33 10.03
N ASN A 199 -32.51 -18.05 9.22
CA ASN A 199 -33.86 -17.68 8.85
C ASN A 199 -34.75 -18.05 10.03
N GLU A 200 -34.71 -17.27 11.11
CA GLU A 200 -35.73 -17.37 12.15
C GLU A 200 -36.52 -16.06 12.24
N THR A 201 -37.77 -16.21 11.75
CA THR A 201 -38.99 -15.38 11.87
C THR A 201 -39.05 -14.01 11.21
#